data_AF-A0A7V4XDT5-F1
#
_entry.id   AF-A0A7V4XDT5-F1
#
_cell.length_a   1.000
_cell.length_b   1.000
_cell.length_c   1.000
_cell.angle_alpha   90.00
_cell.angle_beta   90.00
_cell.angle_gamma   90.00
#
_symmetry.space_group_name_H-M   'P 1'
#
loop_
_entity.id
_entity.type
_entity.pdbx_description
1 polymer ?
#
loop_
_entity_poly.entity_id
_entity_poly.type
_entity_poly.pdbx_seq_one_letter_code
_entity_poly.pdbx_strand_id
1 'polypeptide(L)'
;MSLYISYGQEVMPVAQITATITDAADIRALDCVMPDYIKVSRLSKRLAELMHLPPVGPDDYPINYGLIIKGGYLLDPEATLAETDLPKPLTLRIVPEIAAAQDEIDTFGEPMTGEEDESELDEFEIETGEQIALIHDDILAARPDVRIDAAVHKKIEAFARKDRHTECAGLLLGTVDCEDTATVIHISAIAPAEAAEGTRTSVRLTLEAWESMLWVRDHKYGHLRVIGWFHTHAGWGVFLSDPDVFIHRHFFPHPNMVAYVLDPTSGSDGFYFWHEGKISPCPNYGLVGTADEIQLHKNETQAKAARGRRPDLRDAIIGLLVLLVLGLGFAAIPLGRAHHHREKPRQRTAAVKPPEHVKDKPAVTDKPAPPADKTYAIASGDNPWSICNRIYKNGDLGTALMRYNGLPPNPRLSIGQQIKLPSKEKLEKLAGH
;
A
#
# COMPACT_ATOMS: atom_id res chain seq x y z
N MET A 1 -32.40 34.82 -47.38
CA MET A 1 -31.50 35.78 -48.05
C MET A 1 -30.10 35.21 -47.90
N SER A 2 -29.60 34.58 -48.95
CA SER A 2 -28.28 33.94 -49.00
C SER A 2 -27.17 34.96 -48.79
N LEU A 3 -26.15 34.55 -48.06
CA LEU A 3 -24.76 34.85 -48.41
C LEU A 3 -23.97 33.55 -48.30
N TYR A 4 -23.74 32.93 -49.46
CA TYR A 4 -22.78 31.87 -49.66
C TYR A 4 -21.41 32.52 -49.91
N ILE A 5 -20.38 32.00 -49.25
CA ILE A 5 -19.07 31.81 -49.88
C ILE A 5 -18.78 30.32 -49.80
N SER A 6 -18.60 29.73 -50.97
CA SER A 6 -18.27 28.32 -51.20
C SER A 6 -16.77 28.12 -51.06
N TYR A 7 -16.37 27.13 -50.26
CA TYR A 7 -15.51 26.05 -50.74
C TYR A 7 -16.07 24.76 -50.15
N GLY A 8 -16.46 23.83 -51.02
CA GLY A 8 -16.90 22.50 -50.62
C GLY A 8 -15.76 21.78 -49.92
N GLN A 9 -15.81 21.72 -48.59
CA GLN A 9 -15.33 20.55 -47.89
C GLN A 9 -16.52 19.60 -47.83
N GLU A 10 -16.44 18.49 -48.56
CA GLU A 10 -17.02 17.27 -48.01
C GLU A 10 -16.45 17.16 -46.60
N VAL A 11 -17.31 17.30 -45.58
CA VAL A 11 -16.97 16.86 -44.24
C VAL A 11 -16.88 15.35 -44.38
N MET A 12 -15.70 14.86 -44.75
CA MET A 12 -15.40 13.44 -44.76
C MET A 12 -15.79 12.92 -43.38
N PRO A 13 -16.59 11.84 -43.28
CA PRO A 13 -16.91 11.28 -41.98
C PRO A 13 -15.59 10.99 -41.27
N VAL A 14 -15.42 11.62 -40.12
CA VAL A 14 -14.28 11.40 -39.26
C VAL A 14 -14.23 9.90 -38.98
N ALA A 15 -13.11 9.25 -39.29
CA ALA A 15 -13.01 7.81 -39.13
C ALA A 15 -13.12 7.47 -37.64
N GLN A 16 -14.07 6.60 -37.33
CA GLN A 16 -14.49 6.26 -35.98
C GLN A 16 -14.42 4.76 -35.77
N ILE A 17 -14.11 4.37 -34.54
CA ILE A 17 -14.06 2.99 -34.11
C ILE A 17 -14.95 2.79 -32.89
N THR A 18 -15.70 1.69 -32.90
CA THR A 18 -16.46 1.25 -31.74
C THR A 18 -15.61 0.29 -30.92
N ALA A 19 -15.53 0.53 -29.62
CA ALA A 19 -14.86 -0.37 -28.68
C ALA A 19 -15.58 -0.44 -27.35
N THR A 20 -15.44 -1.56 -26.65
CA THR A 20 -15.75 -1.65 -25.23
C THR A 20 -14.47 -1.41 -24.43
N ILE A 21 -14.47 -0.41 -23.56
CA ILE A 21 -13.36 -0.12 -22.65
C ILE A 21 -13.66 -0.74 -21.31
N THR A 22 -12.69 -1.39 -20.70
CA THR A 22 -12.80 -2.01 -19.38
C THR A 22 -11.70 -1.51 -18.47
N ASP A 23 -11.93 -1.45 -17.16
CA ASP A 23 -10.84 -1.21 -16.22
C ASP A 23 -9.88 -2.41 -16.15
N ALA A 24 -8.71 -2.20 -15.56
CA ALA A 24 -7.64 -3.20 -15.49
C ALA A 24 -8.08 -4.54 -14.88
N ALA A 25 -9.07 -4.54 -13.99
CA ALA A 25 -9.53 -5.72 -13.26
C ALA A 25 -10.85 -6.30 -13.80
N ASP A 26 -11.33 -5.82 -14.97
CA ASP A 26 -12.62 -6.18 -15.57
C ASP A 26 -13.81 -5.97 -14.60
N ILE A 27 -13.84 -4.90 -13.80
CA ILE A 27 -14.94 -4.60 -12.86
C ILE A 27 -16.10 -3.89 -13.58
N ARG A 28 -15.77 -2.94 -14.45
CA ARG A 28 -16.70 -2.11 -15.20
C ARG A 28 -16.30 -2.02 -16.66
N ALA A 29 -17.29 -1.76 -17.51
CA ALA A 29 -17.14 -1.52 -18.93
C ALA A 29 -17.81 -0.21 -19.35
N LEU A 30 -17.32 0.39 -20.41
CA LEU A 30 -17.87 1.56 -21.07
C LEU A 30 -17.80 1.34 -22.57
N ASP A 31 -18.96 1.25 -23.22
CA ASP A 31 -19.00 1.23 -24.68
C ASP A 31 -18.75 2.64 -25.21
N CYS A 32 -17.88 2.75 -26.21
CA CYS A 32 -17.49 4.03 -26.78
C CYS A 32 -17.41 3.98 -28.30
N VAL A 33 -17.67 5.14 -28.91
CA VAL A 33 -17.32 5.45 -30.29
C VAL A 33 -16.31 6.58 -30.25
N MET A 34 -15.10 6.33 -30.74
CA MET A 34 -13.98 7.25 -30.64
C MET A 34 -13.29 7.44 -32.00
N PRO A 35 -12.64 8.59 -32.23
CA PRO A 35 -11.84 8.81 -33.43
C PRO A 35 -10.65 7.84 -33.50
N ASP A 36 -10.37 7.28 -34.68
CA ASP A 36 -9.29 6.31 -34.86
C ASP A 36 -7.93 6.94 -35.21
N TYR A 37 -7.89 8.24 -35.53
CA TYR A 37 -6.70 9.01 -35.91
C TYR A 37 -6.04 9.74 -34.74
N ILE A 38 -6.62 9.68 -33.54
CA ILE A 38 -6.03 10.26 -32.34
C ILE A 38 -5.00 9.28 -31.77
N LYS A 39 -3.88 9.84 -31.27
CA LYS A 39 -2.85 9.05 -30.60
C LYS A 39 -3.41 8.29 -29.41
N VAL A 40 -2.95 7.05 -29.25
CA VAL A 40 -3.35 6.17 -28.14
C VAL A 40 -3.13 6.84 -26.78
N SER A 41 -2.00 7.53 -26.56
CA SER A 41 -1.73 8.24 -25.30
C SER A 41 -2.80 9.28 -24.93
N ARG A 42 -3.27 10.06 -25.92
CA ARG A 42 -4.34 11.04 -25.74
C ARG A 42 -5.69 10.38 -25.49
N LEU A 43 -5.99 9.30 -26.23
CA LEU A 43 -7.19 8.49 -25.99
C LEU A 43 -7.19 7.90 -24.58
N SER A 44 -6.07 7.34 -24.11
CA SER A 44 -5.93 6.78 -22.77
C SER A 44 -6.25 7.81 -21.70
N LYS A 45 -5.68 9.02 -21.78
CA LYS A 45 -5.95 10.11 -20.81
C LYS A 45 -7.44 10.46 -20.77
N ARG A 46 -8.06 10.67 -21.94
CA ARG A 46 -9.49 11.00 -22.02
C ARG A 46 -10.39 9.87 -21.53
N LEU A 47 -10.06 8.62 -21.84
CA LEU A 47 -10.79 7.45 -21.37
C LEU A 47 -10.66 7.26 -19.85
N ALA A 48 -9.50 7.56 -19.27
CA ALA A 48 -9.32 7.53 -17.81
C ALA A 48 -10.28 8.47 -17.09
N GLU A 49 -10.45 9.69 -17.61
CA GLU A 49 -11.41 10.68 -17.08
C GLU A 49 -12.85 10.20 -17.18
N LEU A 50 -13.24 9.67 -18.35
CA LEU A 50 -14.57 9.13 -18.61
C LEU A 50 -14.88 7.91 -17.74
N MET A 51 -13.87 7.13 -17.38
CA MET A 51 -13.98 6.00 -16.44
C MET A 51 -13.83 6.40 -14.96
N HIS A 52 -13.66 7.70 -14.68
CA HIS A 52 -13.45 8.25 -13.33
C HIS A 52 -12.25 7.64 -12.60
N LEU A 53 -11.18 7.34 -13.33
CA LEU A 53 -9.91 6.90 -12.78
C LEU A 53 -9.12 8.12 -12.27
N PRO A 54 -8.27 7.96 -11.23
CA PRO A 54 -7.57 9.08 -10.63
C PRO A 54 -6.58 9.72 -11.64
N PRO A 55 -6.56 11.05 -11.80
CA PRO A 55 -5.61 11.70 -12.69
C PRO A 55 -4.20 11.80 -12.09
N VAL A 56 -4.11 11.78 -10.76
CA VAL A 56 -2.86 11.90 -9.99
C VAL A 56 -2.70 10.75 -9.00
N GLY A 57 -1.46 10.35 -8.78
CA GLY A 57 -1.03 9.30 -7.87
C GLY A 57 -0.98 9.73 -6.41
N PRO A 58 -0.58 8.81 -5.51
CA PRO A 58 -0.41 9.09 -4.08
C PRO A 58 0.74 10.07 -3.79
N ASP A 59 1.59 10.32 -4.77
CA ASP A 59 2.74 11.22 -4.78
C ASP A 59 2.44 12.59 -5.42
N ASP A 60 1.17 12.86 -5.74
CA ASP A 60 0.70 14.06 -6.46
C ASP A 60 1.23 14.18 -7.92
N TYR A 61 1.81 13.11 -8.48
CA TYR A 61 2.25 13.08 -9.88
C TYR A 61 1.17 12.52 -10.82
N PRO A 62 1.14 12.93 -12.11
CA PRO A 62 0.20 12.40 -13.08
C PRO A 62 0.34 10.89 -13.26
N ILE A 63 -0.79 10.18 -13.32
CA ILE A 63 -0.80 8.76 -13.64
C ILE A 63 -0.79 8.59 -15.15
N ASN A 64 0.21 7.86 -15.65
CA ASN A 64 0.25 7.43 -17.04
C ASN A 64 -0.71 6.26 -17.25
N TYR A 65 -1.53 6.32 -18.32
CA TYR A 65 -2.51 5.29 -18.65
C TYR A 65 -2.20 4.68 -20.03
N GLY A 66 -2.24 3.35 -20.10
CA GLY A 66 -2.10 2.59 -21.34
C GLY A 66 -3.39 1.86 -21.72
N LEU A 67 -3.47 1.47 -23.00
CA LEU A 67 -4.56 0.64 -23.53
C LEU A 67 -4.02 -0.72 -23.97
N ILE A 68 -4.57 -1.79 -23.41
CA ILE A 68 -4.21 -3.17 -23.76
C ILE A 68 -5.40 -3.82 -24.47
N ILE A 69 -5.17 -4.46 -25.62
CA ILE A 69 -6.19 -5.27 -26.29
C ILE A 69 -6.49 -6.50 -25.43
N LYS A 70 -7.76 -6.79 -25.15
CA LYS A 70 -8.16 -7.99 -24.40
C LYS A 70 -7.74 -9.26 -25.15
N GLY A 71 -6.94 -10.11 -24.50
CA GLY A 71 -6.31 -11.27 -25.14
C GLY A 71 -5.19 -10.92 -26.14
N GLY A 72 -4.75 -9.66 -26.20
CA GLY A 72 -3.73 -9.15 -27.13
C GLY A 72 -2.55 -8.51 -26.40
N TYR A 73 -2.11 -7.38 -26.94
CA TYR A 73 -0.91 -6.65 -26.54
C TYR A 73 -1.22 -5.18 -26.20
N LEU A 74 -0.26 -4.51 -25.58
CA LEU A 74 -0.25 -3.08 -25.27
C LEU A 74 -0.16 -2.27 -26.57
N LEU A 75 -1.06 -1.31 -26.73
CA LEU A 75 -1.03 -0.38 -27.85
C LEU A 75 0.10 0.63 -27.69
N ASP A 76 0.80 0.93 -28.79
CA ASP A 76 1.86 1.96 -28.81
C ASP A 76 1.25 3.34 -28.53
N PRO A 77 1.69 4.06 -27.48
CA PRO A 77 1.14 5.36 -27.11
C PRO A 77 1.25 6.43 -28.21
N GLU A 78 2.23 6.31 -29.11
CA GLU A 78 2.46 7.27 -30.19
C GLU A 78 1.72 6.93 -31.49
N ALA A 79 1.20 5.70 -31.60
CA ALA A 79 0.43 5.25 -32.76
C ALA A 79 -1.03 5.72 -32.68
N THR A 80 -1.71 5.62 -33.82
CA THR A 80 -3.18 5.78 -33.92
C THR A 80 -3.87 4.43 -34.02
N LEU A 81 -5.17 4.37 -33.70
CA LEU A 81 -5.95 3.12 -33.85
C LEU A 81 -6.10 2.72 -35.34
N ALA A 82 -6.07 3.68 -36.26
CA ALA A 82 -6.11 3.45 -37.71
C ALA A 82 -4.86 2.71 -38.24
N GLU A 83 -3.71 2.90 -37.59
CA GLU A 83 -2.43 2.28 -37.96
C GLU A 83 -2.26 0.87 -37.38
N THR A 84 -3.19 0.44 -36.52
CA THR A 84 -3.09 -0.82 -35.77
C THR A 84 -4.03 -1.88 -36.33
N ASP A 85 -3.55 -3.12 -36.43
CA ASP A 85 -4.42 -4.26 -36.76
C ASP A 85 -5.24 -4.68 -35.54
N LEU A 86 -6.48 -4.19 -35.47
CA LEU A 86 -7.37 -4.33 -34.32
C LEU A 86 -8.41 -5.44 -34.53
N PRO A 87 -8.61 -6.33 -33.53
CA PRO A 87 -9.64 -7.36 -33.61
C PRO A 87 -11.05 -6.74 -33.60
N LYS A 88 -12.01 -7.48 -34.18
CA LYS A 88 -13.43 -7.12 -34.15
C LYS A 88 -14.24 -8.28 -33.58
N PRO A 89 -15.03 -8.10 -32.49
CA PRO A 89 -15.23 -6.85 -31.76
C PRO A 89 -13.98 -6.40 -30.99
N LEU A 90 -13.82 -5.09 -30.81
CA LEU A 90 -12.68 -4.49 -30.11
C LEU A 90 -13.02 -4.30 -28.63
N THR A 91 -12.21 -4.90 -27.75
CA THR A 91 -12.26 -4.65 -26.31
C THR A 91 -10.88 -4.23 -25.83
N LEU A 92 -10.81 -3.08 -25.16
CA LEU A 92 -9.58 -2.53 -24.60
C LEU A 92 -9.67 -2.50 -23.08
N ARG A 93 -8.55 -2.72 -22.41
CA ARG A 93 -8.36 -2.47 -20.98
C ARG A 93 -7.54 -1.21 -20.81
N ILE A 94 -8.08 -0.28 -20.04
CA ILE A 94 -7.29 0.85 -19.55
C ILE A 94 -6.53 0.41 -18.29
N VAL A 95 -5.21 0.58 -18.30
CA VAL A 95 -4.34 0.19 -17.20
C VAL A 95 -3.50 1.37 -16.74
N PRO A 96 -3.31 1.55 -15.42
CA PRO A 96 -2.50 2.62 -14.87
C PRO A 96 -1.05 2.18 -14.69
N GLU A 97 -0.11 3.07 -14.90
CA GLU A 97 1.24 2.89 -14.41
C GLU A 97 1.34 3.34 -12.95
N ILE A 98 1.63 2.40 -12.04
CA ILE A 98 1.53 2.63 -10.59
C ILE A 98 2.72 2.06 -9.83
N ALA A 99 3.10 2.71 -8.75
CA ALA A 99 4.13 2.21 -7.84
C ALA A 99 3.56 1.97 -6.45
N ALA A 100 3.63 0.71 -5.99
CA ALA A 100 3.52 0.40 -4.58
C ALA A 100 4.85 0.79 -3.94
N ALA A 101 4.81 1.50 -2.82
CA ALA A 101 6.00 2.05 -2.20
C ALA A 101 5.82 2.17 -0.70
N GLN A 102 6.93 2.09 0.03
CA GLN A 102 6.96 2.14 1.47
C GLN A 102 7.12 3.56 2.03
N ASP A 103 7.72 4.46 1.24
CA ASP A 103 7.93 5.88 1.51
C ASP A 103 7.25 6.73 0.39
N GLU A 104 7.29 8.06 0.52
CA GLU A 104 7.04 8.97 -0.62
C GLU A 104 7.94 8.54 -1.79
N ILE A 105 7.33 8.36 -2.97
CA ILE A 105 8.02 7.87 -4.17
C ILE A 105 9.14 8.86 -4.51
N ASP A 106 10.38 8.37 -4.64
CA ASP A 106 11.43 9.14 -5.32
C ASP A 106 10.95 9.36 -6.76
N THR A 107 10.48 10.57 -6.99
CA THR A 107 9.78 11.14 -8.15
C THR A 107 10.20 10.57 -9.51
N PHE A 108 9.22 10.21 -10.34
CA PHE A 108 9.41 10.05 -11.79
C PHE A 108 8.35 10.83 -12.56
N GLY A 109 8.45 12.14 -12.48
CA GLY A 109 7.66 13.11 -13.25
C GLY A 109 8.10 14.53 -12.91
N GLU A 110 7.88 15.48 -13.82
CA GLU A 110 7.90 16.89 -13.41
C GLU A 110 6.62 17.16 -12.60
N PRO A 111 6.69 17.88 -11.46
CA PRO A 111 5.49 18.27 -10.74
C PRO A 111 4.58 19.06 -11.69
N MET A 112 3.26 18.97 -11.49
CA MET A 112 2.25 19.79 -12.18
C MET A 112 2.54 21.28 -11.93
N THR A 113 3.51 21.81 -12.66
CA THR A 113 3.97 23.21 -12.66
C THR A 113 3.90 23.80 -14.06
N GLY A 114 3.63 22.97 -15.07
CA GLY A 114 3.08 23.41 -16.34
C GLY A 114 1.57 23.59 -16.18
N GLU A 115 1.07 24.75 -16.58
CA GLU A 115 -0.26 24.85 -17.17
C GLU A 115 -0.28 23.83 -18.33
N GLU A 116 -0.63 22.56 -18.07
CA GLU A 116 -1.05 21.69 -19.14
C GLU A 116 -2.31 22.33 -19.70
N ASP A 117 -2.23 22.76 -20.95
CA ASP A 117 -3.31 23.45 -21.65
C ASP A 117 -4.53 22.51 -21.65
N GLU A 118 -5.47 22.70 -20.70
CA GLU A 118 -6.74 21.95 -20.62
C GLU A 118 -7.47 21.98 -21.97
N SER A 119 -7.15 22.97 -22.82
CA SER A 119 -7.62 23.08 -24.21
C SER A 119 -7.21 21.94 -25.15
N GLU A 120 -6.18 21.14 -24.85
CA GLU A 120 -5.76 20.02 -25.72
C GLU A 120 -6.64 18.76 -25.57
N LEU A 121 -7.33 18.56 -24.44
CA LEU A 121 -8.26 17.44 -24.27
C LEU A 121 -9.63 17.72 -24.90
N ASP A 122 -9.95 18.99 -25.11
CA ASP A 122 -11.18 19.46 -25.74
C ASP A 122 -11.14 19.40 -27.29
N GLU A 123 -10.04 18.91 -27.90
CA GLU A 123 -9.90 18.85 -29.36
C GLU A 123 -10.75 17.74 -30.02
N PHE A 124 -11.21 16.73 -29.28
CA PHE A 124 -11.97 15.61 -29.83
C PHE A 124 -13.02 15.05 -28.87
N GLU A 125 -14.10 14.53 -29.43
CA GLU A 125 -15.19 13.92 -28.67
C GLU A 125 -15.11 12.38 -28.72
N ILE A 126 -15.39 11.76 -27.57
CA ILE A 126 -15.66 10.32 -27.45
C ILE A 126 -17.13 10.19 -27.06
N GLU A 127 -17.93 9.56 -27.91
CA GLU A 127 -19.31 9.23 -27.57
C GLU A 127 -19.30 8.00 -26.65
N THR A 128 -20.01 8.07 -25.53
CA THR A 128 -20.03 7.01 -24.53
C THR A 128 -21.44 6.50 -24.26
N GLY A 129 -21.55 5.20 -24.03
CA GLY A 129 -22.73 4.58 -23.45
C GLY A 129 -22.79 4.74 -21.93
N GLU A 130 -23.77 4.10 -21.31
CA GLU A 130 -23.82 3.98 -19.85
C GLU A 130 -22.70 3.04 -19.36
N GLN A 131 -22.09 3.35 -18.22
CA GLN A 131 -21.09 2.47 -17.63
C GLN A 131 -21.76 1.21 -17.06
N ILE A 132 -21.28 0.05 -17.47
CA ILE A 132 -21.85 -1.26 -17.13
C ILE A 132 -20.97 -1.93 -16.07
N ALA A 133 -21.55 -2.44 -14.99
CA ALA A 133 -20.84 -3.32 -14.07
C ALA A 133 -20.68 -4.71 -14.71
N LEU A 134 -19.46 -5.24 -14.74
CA LEU A 134 -19.16 -6.59 -15.23
C LEU A 134 -19.20 -7.64 -14.10
N ILE A 135 -19.10 -7.18 -12.85
CA ILE A 135 -19.21 -7.98 -11.64
C ILE A 135 -20.42 -7.47 -10.86
N HIS A 136 -21.25 -8.39 -10.37
CA HIS A 136 -22.52 -8.08 -9.69
C HIS A 136 -22.62 -8.68 -8.28
N ASP A 137 -21.50 -9.15 -7.71
CA ASP A 137 -21.47 -9.78 -6.39
C ASP A 137 -21.11 -8.82 -5.25
N ASP A 138 -21.58 -7.57 -5.33
CA ASP A 138 -21.34 -6.47 -4.38
C ASP A 138 -21.87 -6.74 -2.94
N ILE A 139 -22.34 -7.95 -2.64
CA ILE A 139 -22.81 -8.34 -1.32
C ILE A 139 -21.64 -8.24 -0.33
N LEU A 140 -21.65 -7.13 0.42
CA LEU A 140 -20.72 -6.85 1.52
C LEU A 140 -20.95 -7.86 2.65
N ALA A 141 -20.25 -9.00 2.60
CA ALA A 141 -20.14 -9.85 3.77
C ALA A 141 -19.45 -9.07 4.89
N ALA A 142 -20.01 -9.07 6.09
CA ALA A 142 -19.41 -8.41 7.24
C ALA A 142 -17.97 -8.90 7.51
N ARG A 143 -17.67 -10.16 7.11
CA ARG A 143 -16.33 -10.78 7.12
C ARG A 143 -16.25 -11.79 5.97
N PRO A 144 -15.57 -11.48 4.84
CA PRO A 144 -15.36 -12.46 3.78
C PRO A 144 -14.40 -13.56 4.26
N ASP A 145 -14.64 -14.79 3.80
CA ASP A 145 -13.75 -15.93 4.01
C ASP A 145 -12.72 -15.97 2.88
N VAL A 146 -11.49 -15.53 3.16
CA VAL A 146 -10.41 -15.52 2.19
C VAL A 146 -9.69 -16.87 2.23
N ARG A 147 -9.64 -17.56 1.10
CA ARG A 147 -8.98 -18.86 0.94
C ARG A 147 -7.95 -18.78 -0.18
N ILE A 148 -6.75 -19.31 0.05
CA ILE A 148 -5.69 -19.41 -0.97
C ILE A 148 -5.21 -20.85 -1.10
N ASP A 149 -5.07 -21.31 -2.34
CA ASP A 149 -4.48 -22.61 -2.61
C ASP A 149 -3.03 -22.67 -2.14
N ALA A 150 -2.65 -23.74 -1.44
CA ALA A 150 -1.30 -23.95 -0.91
C ALA A 150 -0.24 -23.91 -2.02
N ALA A 151 -0.57 -24.45 -3.19
CA ALA A 151 0.29 -24.38 -4.37
C ALA A 151 0.46 -22.95 -4.90
N VAL A 152 -0.56 -22.10 -4.80
CA VAL A 152 -0.50 -20.70 -5.21
C VAL A 152 0.33 -19.89 -4.21
N HIS A 153 0.07 -20.06 -2.92
CA HIS A 153 0.86 -19.46 -1.85
C HIS A 153 2.35 -19.77 -2.01
N LYS A 154 2.69 -21.04 -2.26
CA LYS A 154 4.07 -21.47 -2.52
C LYS A 154 4.67 -20.84 -3.78
N LYS A 155 3.88 -20.59 -4.83
CA LYS A 155 4.34 -19.87 -6.03
C LYS A 155 4.66 -18.41 -5.73
N ILE A 156 3.83 -17.72 -4.92
CA ILE A 156 4.13 -16.34 -4.48
C ILE A 156 5.43 -16.34 -3.68
N GLU A 157 5.58 -17.26 -2.71
CA GLU A 157 6.84 -17.37 -1.96
C GLU A 157 8.04 -17.66 -2.86
N ALA A 158 7.90 -18.54 -3.85
CA ALA A 158 8.98 -18.87 -4.77
C ALA A 158 9.38 -17.66 -5.64
N PHE A 159 8.39 -16.88 -6.10
CA PHE A 159 8.60 -15.65 -6.86
C PHE A 159 9.36 -14.62 -6.01
N ALA A 160 8.85 -14.32 -4.80
CA ALA A 160 9.49 -13.40 -3.85
C ALA A 160 10.88 -13.85 -3.37
N ARG A 161 11.19 -15.15 -3.45
CA ARG A 161 12.51 -15.69 -3.07
C ARG A 161 13.56 -15.56 -4.16
N LYS A 162 13.19 -15.28 -5.42
CA LYS A 162 14.15 -15.05 -6.51
C LYS A 162 15.08 -13.89 -6.14
N ASP A 163 14.52 -12.82 -5.59
CA ASP A 163 15.24 -11.73 -4.94
C ASP A 163 14.45 -11.23 -3.73
N ARG A 164 14.98 -11.44 -2.52
CA ARG A 164 14.30 -11.07 -1.26
C ARG A 164 14.58 -9.64 -0.83
N HIS A 165 15.49 -8.96 -1.52
CA HIS A 165 15.89 -7.60 -1.21
C HIS A 165 15.18 -6.56 -2.07
N THR A 166 14.45 -7.04 -3.08
CA THR A 166 13.70 -6.25 -4.05
C THR A 166 12.22 -6.59 -3.93
N GLU A 167 11.37 -5.57 -3.88
CA GLU A 167 9.93 -5.75 -3.86
C GLU A 167 9.42 -6.23 -5.23
N CYS A 168 8.43 -7.11 -5.21
CA CYS A 168 7.78 -7.63 -6.40
C CYS A 168 6.27 -7.65 -6.18
N ALA A 169 5.51 -7.74 -7.27
CA ALA A 169 4.05 -7.71 -7.23
C ALA A 169 3.42 -8.65 -8.26
N GLY A 170 2.10 -8.75 -8.23
CA GLY A 170 1.32 -9.46 -9.24
C GLY A 170 -0.18 -9.48 -8.95
N LEU A 171 -0.94 -10.07 -9.86
CA LEU A 171 -2.39 -10.23 -9.71
C LEU A 171 -2.73 -11.54 -8.99
N LEU A 172 -3.76 -11.48 -8.16
CA LEU A 172 -4.45 -12.63 -7.58
C LEU A 172 -5.65 -12.97 -8.45
N LEU A 173 -5.75 -14.24 -8.85
CA LEU A 173 -6.80 -14.74 -9.73
C LEU A 173 -7.60 -15.84 -9.03
N GLY A 174 -8.92 -15.83 -9.22
CA GLY A 174 -9.78 -16.81 -8.56
C GLY A 174 -11.26 -16.64 -8.81
N THR A 175 -12.05 -17.13 -7.86
CA THR A 175 -13.52 -17.07 -7.88
C THR A 175 -14.05 -16.45 -6.60
N VAL A 176 -15.30 -15.99 -6.67
CA VAL A 176 -16.06 -15.61 -5.48
C VAL A 176 -17.36 -16.38 -5.49
N ASP A 177 -17.57 -17.12 -4.42
CA ASP A 177 -18.66 -18.06 -4.27
C ASP A 177 -19.44 -17.73 -2.99
N CYS A 178 -20.71 -18.10 -2.96
CA CYS A 178 -21.53 -18.01 -1.76
C CYS A 178 -21.66 -19.41 -1.15
N GLU A 179 -21.02 -19.64 0.00
CA GLU A 179 -21.20 -20.85 0.80
C GLU A 179 -22.08 -20.52 2.01
N ASP A 180 -23.28 -21.12 2.05
CA ASP A 180 -24.34 -20.82 3.01
C ASP A 180 -24.72 -19.32 3.03
N THR A 181 -24.10 -18.55 3.92
CA THR A 181 -24.28 -17.09 4.10
C THR A 181 -22.97 -16.31 4.03
N ALA A 182 -21.85 -16.99 3.77
CA ALA A 182 -20.52 -16.40 3.73
C ALA A 182 -20.07 -16.22 2.28
N THR A 183 -19.64 -15.01 1.94
CA THR A 183 -18.90 -14.76 0.70
C THR A 183 -17.50 -15.35 0.87
N VAL A 184 -17.16 -16.30 -0.01
CA VAL A 184 -15.86 -16.96 -0.05
C VAL A 184 -15.07 -16.39 -1.22
N ILE A 185 -13.89 -15.84 -0.91
CA ILE A 185 -12.93 -15.36 -1.91
C ILE A 185 -11.86 -16.44 -2.05
N HIS A 186 -11.92 -17.23 -3.14
CA HIS A 186 -11.00 -18.33 -3.36
C HIS A 186 -9.95 -17.99 -4.41
N ILE A 187 -8.69 -17.91 -3.98
CA ILE A 187 -7.51 -17.63 -4.79
C ILE A 187 -6.88 -18.94 -5.25
N SER A 188 -6.98 -19.21 -6.55
CA SER A 188 -6.54 -20.46 -7.19
C SER A 188 -5.45 -20.26 -8.25
N ALA A 189 -5.13 -19.02 -8.61
CA ALA A 189 -4.00 -18.70 -9.47
C ALA A 189 -3.38 -17.32 -9.18
N ILE A 190 -2.20 -17.09 -9.75
CA ILE A 190 -1.51 -15.80 -9.76
C ILE A 190 -0.99 -15.48 -11.15
N ALA A 191 -0.87 -14.19 -11.44
CA ALA A 191 -0.08 -13.66 -12.55
C ALA A 191 1.02 -12.76 -11.97
N PRO A 192 2.26 -13.27 -11.80
CA PRO A 192 3.38 -12.47 -11.31
C PRO A 192 3.74 -11.36 -12.30
N ALA A 193 4.06 -10.17 -11.79
CA ALA A 193 4.51 -9.03 -12.59
C ALA A 193 6.01 -9.19 -12.92
N GLU A 194 6.36 -10.10 -13.84
CA GLU A 194 7.77 -10.39 -14.16
C GLU A 194 8.49 -9.18 -14.80
N ALA A 195 7.76 -8.28 -15.45
CA ALA A 195 8.29 -7.03 -16.01
C ALA A 195 8.17 -5.81 -15.07
N ALA A 196 7.76 -6.01 -13.81
CA ALA A 196 7.72 -4.92 -12.84
C ALA A 196 9.13 -4.47 -12.43
N GLU A 197 9.27 -3.18 -12.14
CA GLU A 197 10.51 -2.58 -11.68
C GLU A 197 10.50 -2.48 -10.15
N GLY A 198 11.22 -3.39 -9.50
CA GLY A 198 11.35 -3.42 -8.05
C GLY A 198 12.59 -2.68 -7.55
N THR A 199 12.45 -2.06 -6.39
CA THR A 199 13.53 -1.58 -5.54
C THR A 199 13.39 -2.20 -4.15
N ARG A 200 14.20 -1.78 -3.18
CA ARG A 200 14.11 -2.27 -1.80
C ARG A 200 12.84 -1.80 -1.05
N THR A 201 12.21 -0.74 -1.53
CA THR A 201 11.12 -0.03 -0.84
C THR A 201 9.96 0.30 -1.78
N SER A 202 9.99 -0.16 -3.02
CA SER A 202 8.91 0.05 -3.98
C SER A 202 8.91 -0.99 -5.08
N VAL A 203 7.76 -1.19 -5.69
CA VAL A 203 7.59 -1.94 -6.93
C VAL A 203 6.65 -1.18 -7.86
N ARG A 204 7.14 -0.89 -9.06
CA ARG A 204 6.39 -0.23 -10.14
C ARG A 204 5.80 -1.27 -11.07
N LEU A 205 4.47 -1.24 -11.21
CA LEU A 205 3.72 -1.95 -12.23
C LEU A 205 3.67 -1.06 -13.48
N THR A 206 4.63 -1.26 -14.38
CA THR A 206 4.67 -0.59 -15.69
C THR A 206 3.54 -1.09 -16.61
N LEU A 207 3.33 -0.41 -17.74
CA LEU A 207 2.35 -0.85 -18.74
C LEU A 207 2.69 -2.25 -19.30
N GLU A 208 3.97 -2.58 -19.46
CA GLU A 208 4.46 -3.89 -19.88
C GLU A 208 4.25 -4.95 -18.79
N ALA A 209 4.40 -4.56 -17.51
CA ALA A 209 4.05 -5.44 -16.39
C ALA A 209 2.56 -5.80 -16.44
N TRP A 210 1.67 -4.82 -16.65
CA TRP A 210 0.25 -5.06 -16.85
C TRP A 210 -0.05 -5.95 -18.05
N GLU A 211 0.57 -5.68 -19.21
CA GLU A 211 0.45 -6.51 -20.40
C GLU A 211 0.78 -7.97 -20.09
N SER A 212 1.94 -8.21 -19.48
CA SER A 212 2.38 -9.57 -19.16
C SER A 212 1.43 -10.30 -18.20
N MET A 213 0.93 -9.61 -17.17
CA MET A 213 0.00 -10.19 -16.19
C MET A 213 -1.37 -10.48 -16.81
N LEU A 214 -1.90 -9.54 -17.59
CA LEU A 214 -3.21 -9.66 -18.23
C LEU A 214 -3.18 -10.68 -19.37
N TRP A 215 -2.07 -10.80 -20.08
CA TRP A 215 -1.86 -11.87 -21.05
C TRP A 215 -1.95 -13.25 -20.39
N VAL A 216 -1.27 -13.44 -19.24
CA VAL A 216 -1.35 -14.68 -18.45
C VAL A 216 -2.79 -14.92 -17.97
N ARG A 217 -3.46 -13.89 -17.45
CA ARG A 217 -4.87 -13.98 -17.04
C ARG A 217 -5.74 -14.44 -18.20
N ASP A 218 -5.65 -13.82 -19.37
CA ASP A 218 -6.54 -14.11 -20.49
C ASP A 218 -6.29 -15.48 -21.12
N HIS A 219 -5.02 -15.83 -21.36
CA HIS A 219 -4.66 -17.03 -22.12
C HIS A 219 -4.61 -18.30 -21.27
N LYS A 220 -4.28 -18.18 -19.98
CA LYS A 220 -4.12 -19.33 -19.09
C LYS A 220 -5.27 -19.47 -18.08
N TYR A 221 -5.85 -18.36 -17.67
CA TYR A 221 -6.81 -18.32 -16.58
C TYR A 221 -8.07 -17.53 -16.96
N GLY A 222 -8.49 -17.54 -18.22
CA GLY A 222 -9.60 -16.71 -18.71
C GLY A 222 -10.97 -17.00 -18.07
N HIS A 223 -11.09 -18.12 -17.36
CA HIS A 223 -12.27 -18.51 -16.55
C HIS A 223 -12.23 -17.94 -15.12
N LEU A 224 -11.09 -17.40 -14.69
CA LEU A 224 -10.91 -16.75 -13.39
C LEU A 224 -10.99 -15.23 -13.56
N ARG A 225 -11.40 -14.56 -12.48
CA ARG A 225 -11.39 -13.10 -12.42
C ARG A 225 -10.18 -12.61 -11.65
N VAL A 226 -9.82 -11.33 -11.84
CA VAL A 226 -8.93 -10.63 -10.92
C VAL A 226 -9.68 -10.44 -9.61
N ILE A 227 -9.14 -10.96 -8.51
CA ILE A 227 -9.71 -10.85 -7.15
C ILE A 227 -8.83 -10.02 -6.22
N GLY A 228 -7.89 -9.29 -6.80
CA GLY A 228 -6.96 -8.48 -6.05
C GLY A 228 -5.54 -8.59 -6.58
N TRP A 229 -4.62 -8.21 -5.72
CA TRP A 229 -3.21 -8.12 -6.04
C TRP A 229 -2.36 -8.54 -4.84
N PHE A 230 -1.11 -8.87 -5.12
CA PHE A 230 -0.11 -9.06 -4.10
C PHE A 230 1.11 -8.19 -4.35
N HIS A 231 1.80 -7.84 -3.27
CA HIS A 231 3.15 -7.34 -3.31
C HIS A 231 3.96 -7.85 -2.14
N THR A 232 5.26 -7.57 -2.16
CA THR A 232 6.18 -7.98 -1.10
C THR A 232 6.86 -6.78 -0.47
N HIS A 233 7.10 -6.84 0.83
CA HIS A 233 7.97 -5.89 1.53
C HIS A 233 9.32 -6.53 1.85
N ALA A 234 10.43 -5.91 1.45
CA ALA A 234 11.78 -6.47 1.59
C ALA A 234 12.38 -6.35 3.03
N GLY A 235 11.67 -6.91 4.02
CA GLY A 235 12.08 -6.96 5.43
C GLY A 235 11.39 -5.95 6.35
N TRP A 236 10.28 -5.38 5.91
CA TRP A 236 9.55 -4.33 6.64
C TRP A 236 8.31 -4.83 7.39
N GLY A 237 8.04 -6.14 7.30
CA GLY A 237 6.82 -6.73 7.84
C GLY A 237 5.59 -6.47 6.97
N VAL A 238 4.43 -6.83 7.52
CA VAL A 238 3.16 -6.92 6.78
C VAL A 238 2.24 -5.77 7.19
N PHE A 239 2.11 -4.79 6.31
CA PHE A 239 1.21 -3.63 6.42
C PHE A 239 0.88 -3.12 5.01
N LEU A 240 -0.10 -2.23 4.88
CA LEU A 240 -0.30 -1.44 3.66
C LEU A 240 0.19 -0.02 3.94
N SER A 241 1.08 0.50 3.09
CA SER A 241 1.47 1.91 3.09
C SER A 241 0.36 2.81 2.51
N ASP A 242 0.54 4.13 2.55
CA ASP A 242 -0.40 5.07 1.91
C ASP A 242 -0.48 4.87 0.38
N PRO A 243 0.65 4.68 -0.35
CA PRO A 243 0.62 4.24 -1.76
C PRO A 243 -0.14 2.93 -1.99
N ASP A 244 0.03 1.92 -1.13
CA ASP A 244 -0.67 0.65 -1.26
C ASP A 244 -2.19 0.81 -1.08
N VAL A 245 -2.59 1.63 -0.09
CA VAL A 245 -3.98 1.98 0.18
C VAL A 245 -4.58 2.72 -1.02
N PHE A 246 -3.83 3.64 -1.64
CA PHE A 246 -4.24 4.34 -2.85
C PHE A 246 -4.48 3.35 -4.00
N ILE A 247 -3.53 2.46 -4.26
CA ILE A 247 -3.64 1.45 -5.34
C ILE A 247 -4.86 0.57 -5.12
N HIS A 248 -4.98 0.00 -3.92
CA HIS A 248 -6.08 -0.90 -3.61
C HIS A 248 -7.43 -0.18 -3.71
N ARG A 249 -7.52 1.08 -3.28
CA ARG A 249 -8.75 1.87 -3.36
C ARG A 249 -9.20 2.18 -4.78
N HIS A 250 -8.30 2.54 -5.67
CA HIS A 250 -8.68 3.07 -6.99
C HIS A 250 -8.70 2.00 -8.09
N PHE A 251 -7.85 0.98 -8.00
CA PHE A 251 -7.69 -0.02 -9.06
C PHE A 251 -8.20 -1.41 -8.66
N PHE A 252 -8.46 -1.63 -7.37
CA PHE A 252 -9.10 -2.84 -6.86
C PHE A 252 -10.29 -2.51 -5.92
N PRO A 253 -11.22 -1.61 -6.33
CA PRO A 253 -12.26 -1.07 -5.46
C PRO A 253 -13.38 -2.06 -5.10
N HIS A 254 -13.49 -3.17 -5.82
CA HIS A 254 -14.59 -4.10 -5.64
C HIS A 254 -14.52 -4.75 -4.23
N PRO A 255 -15.61 -4.84 -3.46
CA PRO A 255 -15.57 -5.32 -2.07
C PRO A 255 -14.97 -6.72 -1.87
N ASN A 256 -15.15 -7.57 -2.87
CA ASN A 256 -14.60 -8.93 -2.88
C ASN A 256 -13.18 -9.03 -3.48
N MET A 257 -12.47 -7.91 -3.61
CA MET A 257 -11.04 -7.89 -3.92
C MET A 257 -10.21 -7.73 -2.65
N VAL A 258 -9.01 -8.30 -2.67
CA VAL A 258 -8.09 -8.30 -1.53
C VAL A 258 -6.70 -7.78 -1.92
N ALA A 259 -5.95 -7.28 -0.94
CA ALA A 259 -4.51 -7.03 -1.09
C ALA A 259 -3.74 -8.03 -0.23
N TYR A 260 -2.74 -8.70 -0.80
CA TYR A 260 -1.89 -9.65 -0.09
C TYR A 260 -0.46 -9.11 0.03
N VAL A 261 0.07 -9.10 1.25
CA VAL A 261 1.42 -8.62 1.51
C VAL A 261 2.25 -9.76 2.09
N LEU A 262 3.39 -10.03 1.48
CA LEU A 262 4.37 -11.02 1.94
C LEU A 262 5.69 -10.33 2.27
N ASP A 263 6.23 -10.56 3.47
CA ASP A 263 7.63 -10.26 3.76
C ASP A 263 8.48 -11.53 3.59
N PRO A 264 9.25 -11.68 2.50
CA PRO A 264 10.04 -12.89 2.25
C PRO A 264 11.26 -13.04 3.19
N THR A 265 11.61 -12.01 3.95
CA THR A 265 12.72 -12.03 4.91
C THR A 265 12.29 -12.71 6.21
N SER A 266 11.16 -12.28 6.77
CA SER A 266 10.59 -12.87 7.99
C SER A 266 9.72 -14.09 7.69
N GLY A 267 9.19 -14.19 6.48
CA GLY A 267 8.20 -15.19 6.08
C GLY A 267 6.79 -14.90 6.61
N SER A 268 6.56 -13.71 7.16
CA SER A 268 5.20 -13.29 7.56
C SER A 268 4.42 -12.80 6.36
N ASP A 269 3.12 -13.07 6.35
CA ASP A 269 2.19 -12.61 5.33
C ASP A 269 0.84 -12.21 5.92
N GLY A 270 -0.01 -11.61 5.09
CA GLY A 270 -1.36 -11.25 5.50
C GLY A 270 -2.18 -10.68 4.34
N PHE A 271 -3.49 -10.81 4.47
CA PHE A 271 -4.47 -10.21 3.56
C PHE A 271 -5.07 -8.95 4.17
N TYR A 272 -5.50 -8.05 3.31
CA TYR A 272 -6.32 -6.90 3.60
C TYR A 272 -7.56 -6.94 2.71
N PHE A 273 -8.69 -6.53 3.26
CA PHE A 273 -9.98 -6.59 2.59
C PHE A 273 -10.83 -5.36 2.91
N TRP A 274 -11.91 -5.19 2.14
CA TRP A 274 -12.89 -4.13 2.34
C TRP A 274 -13.87 -4.48 3.46
N HIS A 275 -13.95 -3.63 4.48
CA HIS A 275 -14.93 -3.69 5.56
C HIS A 275 -15.54 -2.31 5.79
N GLU A 276 -16.84 -2.17 5.55
CA GLU A 276 -17.59 -0.90 5.72
C GLU A 276 -16.91 0.30 4.99
N GLY A 277 -16.44 0.07 3.76
CA GLY A 277 -15.76 1.08 2.95
C GLY A 277 -14.33 1.42 3.40
N LYS A 278 -13.79 0.70 4.39
CA LYS A 278 -12.41 0.84 4.88
C LYS A 278 -11.61 -0.41 4.55
N ILE A 279 -10.32 -0.22 4.32
CA ILE A 279 -9.39 -1.33 4.14
C ILE A 279 -8.93 -1.76 5.54
N SER A 280 -9.05 -3.06 5.85
CA SER A 280 -8.70 -3.61 7.15
C SER A 280 -7.94 -4.92 7.01
N PRO A 281 -7.04 -5.25 7.96
CA PRO A 281 -6.33 -6.53 7.94
C PRO A 281 -7.33 -7.68 8.14
N CYS A 282 -7.18 -8.71 7.32
CA CYS A 282 -7.89 -9.96 7.44
C CYS A 282 -7.33 -10.74 8.64
N PRO A 283 -8.12 -11.01 9.70
CA PRO A 283 -7.59 -11.64 10.91
C PRO A 283 -7.04 -13.04 10.68
N ASN A 284 -7.65 -13.79 9.77
CA ASN A 284 -7.24 -15.14 9.38
C ASN A 284 -7.67 -15.39 7.92
N TYR A 285 -6.88 -16.16 7.19
CA TYR A 285 -7.23 -16.70 5.88
C TYR A 285 -7.00 -18.21 5.84
N GLY A 286 -7.76 -18.93 5.04
CA GLY A 286 -7.66 -20.37 4.89
C GLY A 286 -6.61 -20.78 3.86
N LEU A 287 -5.74 -21.72 4.22
CA LEU A 287 -4.89 -22.42 3.26
C LEU A 287 -5.63 -23.68 2.77
N VAL A 288 -5.91 -23.76 1.47
CA VAL A 288 -6.68 -24.85 0.85
C VAL A 288 -5.77 -25.71 -0.01
N GLY A 289 -6.03 -27.02 -0.09
CA GLY A 289 -5.24 -27.95 -0.87
C GLY A 289 -5.38 -29.37 -0.36
N THR A 290 -4.61 -30.28 -0.94
CA THR A 290 -4.52 -31.66 -0.43
C THR A 290 -3.90 -31.68 0.96
N ALA A 291 -4.18 -32.75 1.73
CA ALA A 291 -3.60 -32.92 3.06
C ALA A 291 -2.06 -32.88 3.03
N ASP A 292 -1.45 -33.45 1.99
CA ASP A 292 0.00 -33.48 1.80
C ASP A 292 0.56 -32.08 1.51
N GLU A 293 -0.10 -31.28 0.66
CA GLU A 293 0.30 -29.90 0.36
C GLU A 293 0.23 -29.01 1.60
N ILE A 294 -0.86 -29.11 2.35
CA ILE A 294 -1.05 -28.35 3.60
C ILE A 294 -0.03 -28.78 4.65
N GLN A 295 0.22 -30.09 4.79
CA GLN A 295 1.20 -30.59 5.76
C GLN A 295 2.62 -30.18 5.38
N LEU A 296 2.98 -30.25 4.11
CA LEU A 296 4.27 -29.76 3.61
C LEU A 296 4.45 -28.28 3.92
N HIS A 297 3.43 -27.47 3.63
CA HIS A 297 3.45 -26.04 3.93
C HIS A 297 3.65 -25.77 5.44
N LYS A 298 2.89 -26.44 6.31
CA LYS A 298 3.03 -26.32 7.77
C LYS A 298 4.44 -26.70 8.24
N ASN A 299 5.01 -27.78 7.71
CA ASN A 299 6.36 -28.23 8.06
C ASN A 299 7.42 -27.19 7.64
N GLU A 300 7.31 -26.62 6.42
CA GLU A 300 8.21 -25.59 5.93
C GLU A 300 8.15 -24.32 6.81
N THR A 301 6.94 -23.87 7.16
CA THR A 301 6.73 -22.69 8.01
C THR A 301 7.28 -22.89 9.43
N GLN A 302 7.07 -24.07 10.04
CA GLN A 302 7.66 -24.41 11.33
C GLN A 302 9.19 -24.48 11.28
N ALA A 303 9.76 -25.05 10.20
CA ALA A 303 11.21 -25.11 10.01
C ALA A 303 11.83 -23.70 9.86
N LYS A 304 11.16 -22.78 9.14
CA LYS A 304 11.59 -21.37 9.05
C LYS A 304 11.58 -20.69 10.42
N ALA A 305 10.49 -20.84 11.19
CA ALA A 305 10.37 -20.28 12.53
C ALA A 305 11.46 -20.81 13.48
N ALA A 306 11.80 -22.10 13.38
CA ALA A 306 12.89 -22.71 14.16
C ALA A 306 14.28 -22.19 13.73
N ARG A 307 14.48 -21.94 12.44
CA ARG A 307 15.77 -21.46 11.89
C ARG A 307 16.06 -19.99 12.22
N GLY A 308 15.02 -19.16 12.30
CA GLY A 308 15.10 -17.76 12.78
C GLY A 308 15.30 -17.64 14.30
N ARG A 309 15.08 -18.72 15.06
CA ARG A 309 15.21 -18.76 16.53
C ARG A 309 16.51 -19.43 16.99
N ARG A 310 17.64 -19.11 16.35
CA ARG A 310 18.96 -19.44 16.93
C ARG A 310 19.29 -18.36 17.96
N PRO A 311 19.37 -18.66 19.27
CA PRO A 311 19.77 -17.65 20.25
C PRO A 311 21.19 -17.19 19.89
N ASP A 312 21.36 -15.89 19.69
CA ASP A 312 22.69 -15.31 19.50
C ASP A 312 23.50 -15.55 20.79
N LEU A 313 24.81 -15.72 20.68
CA LEU A 313 25.71 -15.79 21.84
C LEU A 313 25.49 -14.57 22.76
N ARG A 314 25.06 -13.44 22.18
CA ARG A 314 24.63 -12.23 22.89
C ARG A 314 23.43 -12.44 23.81
N ASP A 315 22.42 -13.23 23.42
CA ASP A 315 21.23 -13.50 24.24
C ASP A 315 21.58 -14.40 25.44
N ALA A 316 22.50 -15.35 25.25
CA ALA A 316 23.03 -16.17 26.34
C ALA A 316 23.87 -15.33 27.32
N ILE A 317 24.65 -14.37 26.81
CA ILE A 317 25.43 -13.42 27.63
C ILE A 317 24.52 -12.47 28.41
N ILE A 318 23.44 -11.97 27.78
CA ILE A 318 22.43 -11.13 28.45
C ILE A 318 21.71 -11.93 29.55
N GLY A 319 21.33 -13.17 29.28
CA GLY A 319 20.73 -14.06 30.29
C GLY A 319 21.67 -14.31 31.48
N LEU A 320 22.97 -14.50 31.21
CA LEU A 320 23.98 -14.68 32.24
C LEU A 320 24.20 -13.39 33.06
N LEU A 321 24.23 -12.23 32.41
CA LEU A 321 24.38 -10.92 33.07
C LEU A 321 23.17 -10.57 33.95
N VAL A 322 21.95 -10.88 33.51
CA VAL A 322 20.73 -10.69 34.32
C VAL A 322 20.75 -11.59 35.56
N LEU A 323 21.21 -12.84 35.44
CA LEU A 323 21.42 -13.74 36.58
C LEU A 323 22.52 -13.25 37.53
N LEU A 324 23.60 -12.65 37.00
CA LEU A 324 24.71 -12.10 37.79
C LEU A 324 24.29 -10.84 38.57
N VAL A 325 23.48 -9.96 37.97
CA VAL A 325 22.94 -8.76 38.63
C VAL A 325 21.92 -9.13 39.72
N LEU A 326 21.09 -10.16 39.48
CA LEU A 326 20.18 -10.69 40.50
C LEU A 326 20.93 -11.42 41.63
N GLY A 327 22.07 -12.07 41.33
CA GLY A 327 22.93 -12.72 42.32
C GLY A 327 23.76 -11.74 43.17
N LEU A 328 24.18 -10.61 42.61
CA LEU A 328 24.96 -9.58 43.31
C LEU A 328 24.10 -8.63 44.17
N GLY A 329 22.79 -8.55 43.91
CA GLY A 329 21.84 -7.74 44.69
C GLY A 329 21.54 -8.25 46.11
N PHE A 330 22.04 -9.42 46.50
CA PHE A 330 21.78 -10.02 47.83
C PHE A 330 22.90 -9.83 48.86
N ALA A 331 24.01 -9.17 48.51
CA ALA A 331 25.16 -9.02 49.39
C ALA A 331 25.52 -7.54 49.64
N ALA A 332 24.65 -6.79 50.33
CA ALA A 332 25.01 -5.76 51.31
C ALA A 332 23.81 -4.88 51.70
N ILE A 333 23.20 -5.14 52.86
CA ILE A 333 22.46 -4.13 53.62
C ILE A 333 22.95 -4.18 55.07
N PRO A 334 23.56 -3.11 55.62
CA PRO A 334 23.83 -3.02 57.04
C PRO A 334 22.58 -2.51 57.79
N LEU A 335 22.28 -3.13 58.93
CA LEU A 335 21.23 -2.74 59.87
C LEU A 335 21.53 -1.36 60.50
N GLY A 336 20.53 -0.47 60.46
CA GLY A 336 20.51 0.80 61.20
C GLY A 336 19.14 1.04 61.86
N ARG A 337 19.16 1.23 63.18
CA ARG A 337 18.03 1.23 64.12
C ARG A 337 16.96 2.32 63.89
N ALA A 338 15.75 1.94 64.30
CA ALA A 338 14.56 2.78 64.41
C ALA A 338 14.68 3.92 65.44
N HIS A 339 13.98 5.03 65.19
CA HIS A 339 13.34 5.82 66.24
C HIS A 339 12.01 6.45 65.79
N HIS A 340 11.01 6.29 66.66
CA HIS A 340 9.64 6.81 66.62
C HIS A 340 9.53 8.34 66.42
N HIS A 341 8.48 8.84 65.76
CA HIS A 341 7.26 9.35 66.42
C HIS A 341 6.23 9.97 65.44
N ARG A 342 5.02 9.37 65.44
CA ARG A 342 3.65 9.94 65.56
C ARG A 342 3.05 10.90 64.50
N GLU A 343 1.75 10.69 64.29
CA GLU A 343 0.90 11.07 63.16
C GLU A 343 0.22 12.48 63.20
N LYS A 344 -0.08 12.97 61.97
CA LYS A 344 -1.32 13.63 61.45
C LYS A 344 -1.70 15.06 61.94
N PRO A 345 -2.64 15.80 61.26
CA PRO A 345 -3.38 15.52 60.00
C PRO A 345 -3.51 16.70 58.97
N ARG A 346 -3.97 16.30 57.77
CA ARG A 346 -4.68 17.01 56.67
C ARG A 346 -5.23 18.42 56.90
N GLN A 347 -5.10 19.27 55.86
CA GLN A 347 -6.18 20.15 55.37
C GLN A 347 -6.18 20.27 53.83
N ARG A 348 -7.39 20.37 53.28
CA ARG A 348 -7.79 20.42 51.87
C ARG A 348 -8.36 21.82 51.62
N THR A 349 -7.93 22.53 50.59
CA THR A 349 -8.66 23.61 49.87
C THR A 349 -7.83 23.95 48.62
N ALA A 350 -8.29 23.68 47.38
CA ALA A 350 -9.31 24.37 46.58
C ALA A 350 -8.71 25.47 45.66
N ALA A 351 -8.89 25.23 44.35
CA ALA A 351 -9.09 26.13 43.21
C ALA A 351 -8.27 27.44 43.05
N VAL A 352 -7.62 27.57 41.88
CA VAL A 352 -7.28 28.86 41.28
C VAL A 352 -7.69 28.85 39.80
N LYS A 353 -8.50 29.84 39.40
CA LYS A 353 -8.73 30.28 38.02
C LYS A 353 -7.89 31.55 37.75
N PRO A 354 -7.65 31.93 36.47
CA PRO A 354 -6.48 32.67 35.99
C PRO A 354 -6.68 34.19 35.90
N PRO A 355 -5.60 34.95 35.64
CA PRO A 355 -5.57 35.90 34.52
C PRO A 355 -4.23 35.80 33.74
N GLU A 356 -4.19 35.81 32.41
CA GLU A 356 -4.41 36.90 31.45
C GLU A 356 -3.09 37.54 30.97
N HIS A 357 -3.07 37.87 29.68
CA HIS A 357 -1.95 38.22 28.83
C HIS A 357 -1.12 39.44 29.27
N VAL A 358 0.21 39.34 29.10
CA VAL A 358 1.05 40.48 28.68
C VAL A 358 2.09 39.98 27.66
N LYS A 359 2.10 40.62 26.48
CA LYS A 359 3.15 40.50 25.46
C LYS A 359 4.34 41.35 25.92
N ASP A 360 5.56 40.84 25.76
CA ASP A 360 6.72 41.61 25.30
C ASP A 360 7.88 40.65 24.92
N LYS A 361 8.49 40.93 23.76
CA LYS A 361 9.87 40.57 23.37
C LYS A 361 10.60 41.93 23.32
N PRO A 362 11.92 42.06 23.58
CA PRO A 362 12.93 41.24 22.91
C PRO A 362 14.24 40.98 23.71
N ALA A 363 15.17 40.31 23.01
CA ALA A 363 16.62 40.28 23.17
C ALA A 363 17.25 39.06 23.88
N VAL A 364 18.28 38.57 23.19
CA VAL A 364 19.02 37.32 23.35
C VAL A 364 20.22 37.56 24.26
N THR A 365 20.47 36.65 25.21
CA THR A 365 21.71 35.90 25.48
C THR A 365 21.71 35.38 26.91
N ASP A 366 21.56 34.06 27.10
CA ASP A 366 22.50 33.20 27.83
C ASP A 366 21.87 31.82 28.13
N LYS A 367 22.58 30.78 27.68
CA LYS A 367 22.39 29.33 27.86
C LYS A 367 21.25 28.86 28.79
N PRO A 368 20.26 28.09 28.30
CA PRO A 368 19.41 27.25 29.13
C PRO A 368 20.01 25.84 29.33
N ALA A 369 19.86 25.34 30.54
CA ALA A 369 20.03 23.94 30.94
C ALA A 369 19.29 22.95 30.01
N PRO A 370 19.72 21.67 29.92
CA PRO A 370 19.19 20.71 28.95
C PRO A 370 17.66 20.54 29.10
N PRO A 371 16.90 20.49 28.00
CA PRO A 371 15.45 20.38 28.07
C PRO A 371 15.04 19.00 28.63
N ALA A 372 14.13 19.01 29.59
CA ALA A 372 13.43 17.81 30.04
C ALA A 372 12.67 17.18 28.85
N ASP A 373 12.64 15.84 28.78
CA ASP A 373 11.97 15.11 27.71
C ASP A 373 10.49 15.53 27.60
N LYS A 374 10.06 15.96 26.41
CA LYS A 374 8.65 16.27 26.17
C LYS A 374 7.86 14.96 26.06
N THR A 375 6.62 14.93 26.53
CA THR A 375 5.75 13.75 26.35
C THR A 375 4.82 13.97 25.16
N TYR A 376 4.57 12.91 24.38
CA TYR A 376 3.78 12.92 23.16
C TYR A 376 2.74 11.80 23.19
N ALA A 377 1.49 12.15 22.88
CA ALA A 377 0.40 11.20 22.78
C ALA A 377 0.28 10.70 21.33
N ILE A 378 0.36 9.38 21.14
CA ILE A 378 0.22 8.72 19.84
C ILE A 378 -1.14 9.09 19.21
N ALA A 379 -1.12 9.67 18.01
CA ALA A 379 -2.29 9.95 17.20
C ALA A 379 -2.64 8.76 16.28
N SER A 380 -3.82 8.79 15.67
CA SER A 380 -4.18 7.80 14.64
C SER A 380 -3.20 7.90 13.46
N GLY A 381 -2.66 6.76 13.01
CA GLY A 381 -1.67 6.70 11.94
C GLY A 381 -0.21 6.89 12.38
N ASP A 382 0.04 7.25 13.66
CA ASP A 382 1.39 7.40 14.15
C ASP A 382 2.12 6.05 14.27
N ASN A 383 3.26 5.96 13.60
CA ASN A 383 4.29 4.95 13.83
C ASN A 383 5.61 5.62 14.31
N PRO A 384 6.56 4.87 14.90
CA PRO A 384 7.80 5.44 15.44
C PRO A 384 8.58 6.32 14.47
N TRP A 385 8.58 5.94 13.20
CA TRP A 385 9.24 6.67 12.13
C TRP A 385 8.52 7.97 11.81
N SER A 386 7.19 7.95 11.63
CA SER A 386 6.37 9.15 11.33
C SER A 386 6.47 10.21 12.43
N ILE A 387 6.58 9.77 13.69
CA ILE A 387 6.81 10.65 14.85
C ILE A 387 8.21 11.27 14.75
N CYS A 388 9.23 10.45 14.48
CA CYS A 388 10.60 10.92 14.37
C CYS A 388 10.83 11.84 13.17
N ASN A 389 10.26 11.52 12.01
CA ASN A 389 10.36 12.36 10.82
C ASN A 389 9.67 13.72 11.05
N ARG A 390 8.47 13.71 11.63
CA ARG A 390 7.75 14.96 11.92
C ARG A 390 8.47 15.84 12.94
N ILE A 391 9.02 15.25 14.01
CA ILE A 391 9.54 15.99 15.17
C ILE A 391 11.03 16.31 15.05
N TYR A 392 11.83 15.36 14.57
CA TYR A 392 13.28 15.47 14.48
C TYR A 392 13.79 15.67 13.05
N LYS A 393 12.89 15.65 12.05
CA LYS A 393 13.23 15.71 10.62
C LYS A 393 14.23 14.60 10.24
N ASN A 394 14.07 13.44 10.87
CA ASN A 394 14.87 12.23 10.64
C ASN A 394 14.08 11.02 11.15
N GLY A 395 13.49 10.24 10.24
CA GLY A 395 12.70 9.05 10.57
C GLY A 395 13.52 7.85 11.05
N ASP A 396 14.81 7.76 10.69
CA ASP A 396 15.72 6.66 11.07
C ASP A 396 15.91 6.56 12.59
N LEU A 397 15.63 7.65 13.30
CA LEU A 397 15.63 7.70 14.75
C LEU A 397 14.46 6.92 15.39
N GLY A 398 13.52 6.38 14.60
CA GLY A 398 12.34 5.63 15.08
C GLY A 398 12.69 4.48 16.03
N THR A 399 13.65 3.63 15.64
CA THR A 399 14.12 2.52 16.48
C THR A 399 14.78 3.02 17.76
N ALA A 400 15.58 4.08 17.67
CA ALA A 400 16.22 4.70 18.83
C ALA A 400 15.18 5.33 19.78
N LEU A 401 14.12 5.93 19.24
CA LEU A 401 13.01 6.50 20.01
C LEU A 401 12.23 5.42 20.75
N MET A 402 11.97 4.26 20.11
CA MET A 402 11.30 3.14 20.79
C MET A 402 12.17 2.56 21.90
N ARG A 403 13.46 2.37 21.61
CA ARG A 403 14.44 1.93 22.62
C ARG A 403 14.53 2.90 23.79
N TYR A 404 14.47 4.21 23.53
CA TYR A 404 14.43 5.24 24.56
C TYR A 404 13.22 5.11 25.49
N ASN A 405 12.08 4.68 24.93
CA ASN A 405 10.82 4.49 25.64
C ASN A 405 10.68 3.09 26.26
N GLY A 406 11.71 2.23 26.20
CA GLY A 406 11.65 0.86 26.69
C GLY A 406 10.70 -0.04 25.88
N LEU A 407 10.39 0.36 24.65
CA LEU A 407 9.54 -0.38 23.72
C LEU A 407 10.38 -1.25 22.77
N PRO A 408 9.86 -2.40 22.31
CA PRO A 408 10.53 -3.20 21.28
C PRO A 408 10.65 -2.42 19.96
N PRO A 409 11.53 -2.83 19.03
CA PRO A 409 11.76 -2.12 17.76
C PRO A 409 10.49 -1.91 16.92
N ASN A 410 9.54 -2.86 16.98
CA ASN A 410 8.25 -2.81 16.31
C ASN A 410 7.10 -2.88 17.34
N PRO A 411 6.81 -1.80 18.06
CA PRO A 411 5.78 -1.81 19.08
C PRO A 411 4.38 -1.70 18.47
N ARG A 412 3.41 -2.41 19.07
CA ARG A 412 2.00 -2.10 18.86
C ARG A 412 1.66 -0.83 19.65
N LEU A 413 1.68 0.30 18.97
CA LEU A 413 1.30 1.59 19.56
C LEU A 413 -0.22 1.72 19.61
N SER A 414 -0.74 2.21 20.74
CA SER A 414 -2.16 2.50 20.90
C SER A 414 -2.42 4.00 20.78
N ILE A 415 -3.49 4.40 20.12
CA ILE A 415 -3.91 5.82 20.06
C ILE A 415 -4.11 6.34 21.49
N GLY A 416 -3.52 7.50 21.79
CA GLY A 416 -3.49 8.12 23.11
C GLY A 416 -2.38 7.61 24.05
N GLN A 417 -1.62 6.58 23.66
CA GLN A 417 -0.45 6.13 24.42
C GLN A 417 0.57 7.27 24.53
N GLN A 418 1.13 7.46 25.72
CA GLN A 418 2.12 8.52 25.96
C GLN A 418 3.53 7.95 25.80
N ILE A 419 4.35 8.58 24.95
CA ILE A 419 5.78 8.30 24.79
C ILE A 419 6.61 9.56 25.10
N LYS A 420 7.83 9.37 25.57
CA LYS A 420 8.81 10.42 25.82
C LYS A 420 9.59 10.73 24.55
N LEU A 421 9.77 12.02 24.29
CA LEU A 421 10.53 12.61 23.20
C LEU A 421 11.78 13.29 23.78
N PRO A 422 12.95 12.63 23.75
CA PRO A 422 14.21 13.24 24.16
C PRO A 422 14.74 14.24 23.11
N SER A 423 15.90 14.83 23.34
CA SER A 423 16.59 15.63 22.31
C SER A 423 17.05 14.75 21.13
N LYS A 424 17.13 15.35 19.93
CA LYS A 424 17.62 14.69 18.71
C LYS A 424 19.02 14.09 18.92
N GLU A 425 19.94 14.86 19.49
CA GLU A 425 21.31 14.41 19.83
C GLU A 425 21.34 13.15 20.72
N LYS A 426 20.35 13.00 21.62
CA LYS A 426 20.26 11.83 22.50
C LYS A 426 19.80 10.60 21.73
N LEU A 427 18.91 10.76 20.75
CA LEU A 427 18.48 9.68 19.86
C LEU A 427 19.58 9.28 18.88
N GLU A 428 20.33 10.24 18.32
CA GLU A 428 21.47 9.98 17.43
C GLU A 428 22.54 9.14 18.14
N LYS A 429 22.90 9.50 19.37
CA LYS A 429 23.80 8.69 20.22
C LYS A 429 23.27 7.28 20.50
N LEU A 430 21.96 7.13 20.64
CA LEU A 430 21.30 5.82 20.87
C LEU A 430 21.22 4.97 19.59
N ALA A 431 21.13 5.62 18.44
CA ALA A 431 21.17 5.01 17.11
C ALA A 431 22.60 4.61 16.68
N GLY A 432 23.63 5.17 17.33
CA GLY A 432 25.04 4.90 17.01
C GLY A 432 25.63 5.86 15.98
N HIS A 433 25.04 7.07 15.85
CA HIS A 433 25.54 8.17 15.02
C HIS A 433 26.42 9.15 15.80
#